data_AF-A0A919VWN2-F1
#
_entry.id   AF-A0A919VWN2-F1
#
_cell.length_a   1.000
_cell.length_b   1.000
_cell.length_c   1.000
_cell.angle_alpha   90.00
_cell.angle_beta   90.00
_cell.angle_gamma   90.00
#
_symmetry.space_group_name_H-M   'P 1'
#
loop_
_entity.id
_entity.type
_entity.pdbx_description
1 polymer ?
#
loop_
_entity_poly.entity_id
_entity_poly.type
_entity_poly.pdbx_seq_one_letter_code
_entity_poly.pdbx_strand_id
1 'polypeptide(L)' 'MPAWEWEIVLTSQVERFLDELYEADRKSHQLVNQAILVLEQNGPGEGRPLVDTVGGG' A
#
# COMPACT_ATOMS: atom_id res chain seq x y z
N MET A 1 16.25 8.00 -14.72
CA MET A 1 15.26 7.76 -13.65
C MET A 1 14.71 9.13 -13.28
N PRO A 2 13.40 9.45 -13.42
CA PRO A 2 12.91 10.72 -12.91
C PRO A 2 12.96 10.70 -11.36
N ALA A 3 13.12 11.88 -10.76
CA ALA A 3 13.64 12.08 -9.40
C ALA A 3 12.55 12.28 -8.33
N TRP A 4 11.44 11.54 -8.38
CA TRP A 4 10.40 11.60 -7.35
C TRP A 4 9.67 10.26 -7.23
N GLU A 5 10.08 9.43 -6.26
CA GLU A 5 9.27 8.30 -5.77
C GLU A 5 8.44 8.80 -4.58
N TRP A 6 7.25 8.24 -4.38
CA TRP A 6 6.41 8.57 -3.25
C TRP A 6 6.88 7.82 -2.00
N GLU A 7 7.11 8.53 -0.90
CA GLU A 7 7.45 7.88 0.37
C GLU A 7 6.19 7.28 1.00
N ILE A 8 6.21 5.97 1.27
CA ILE A 8 5.17 5.29 2.03
C ILE A 8 5.58 5.22 3.50
N VAL A 9 4.84 5.92 4.36
CA VAL A 9 5.01 5.88 5.81
C VAL A 9 3.88 5.07 6.42
N LEU A 10 4.22 4.04 7.18
CA LEU A 10 3.25 3.18 7.87
C LEU A 10 3.09 3.63 9.32
N THR A 11 1.88 3.47 9.85
CA THR A 11 1.65 3.57 11.29
C THR A 11 1.98 2.23 11.95
N SER A 12 2.29 2.24 13.24
CA SER A 12 2.56 1.01 14.00
C SER A 12 1.40 0.02 14.02
N GLN A 13 0.16 0.49 13.79
CA GLN A 13 -0.99 -0.39 13.65
C GLN A 13 -0.95 -1.17 12.33
N VAL A 14 -0.57 -0.50 11.22
CA VAL A 14 -0.47 -1.13 9.91
C VAL A 14 0.73 -2.07 9.85
N GLU A 15 1.87 -1.69 10.45
CA GLU A 15 3.05 -2.56 10.56
C GLU A 15 2.70 -3.88 11.25
N ARG A 16 2.07 -3.81 12.43
CA ARG A 16 1.63 -5.01 13.16
C ARG A 16 0.65 -5.86 12.34
N PHE A 17 -0.28 -5.21 11.65
CA PHE A 17 -1.23 -5.91 10.80
C PHE A 17 -0.51 -6.69 9.68
N LEU A 18 0.52 -6.12 9.06
CA LEU A 18 1.31 -6.81 8.03
C LEU A 18 2.05 -8.02 8.61
N ASP A 19 2.65 -7.90 9.80
CA ASP A 19 3.33 -9.02 10.47
C ASP A 19 2.34 -10.17 10.78
N GLU A 20 1.18 -9.84 11.34
CA GLU A 20 0.13 -10.83 11.63
C GLU A 20 -0.42 -11.46 10.34
N LEU A 21 -0.57 -10.67 9.28
CA LEU A 21 -1.04 -11.15 7.98
C LEU A 21 -0.02 -12.08 7.31
N TYR A 22 1.28 -11.82 7.46
CA TYR A 22 2.34 -12.70 6.95
C TYR A 22 2.25 -14.11 7.55
N GLU A 23 2.00 -14.20 8.86
CA GLU A 23 1.87 -15.48 9.55
C GLU A 23 0.56 -16.20 9.24
N ALA A 24 -0.56 -15.45 9.15
CA ALA A 24 -1.88 -16.03 8.95
C ALA A 24 -2.21 -16.36 7.48
N ASP A 25 -1.85 -15.49 6.53
CA ASP A 25 -2.13 -15.64 5.09
C ASP A 25 -1.06 -14.94 4.23
N ARG A 26 -0.01 -15.71 3.92
CA ARG A 26 1.10 -15.24 3.07
C ARG A 26 0.67 -14.74 1.69
N LYS A 27 -0.40 -15.30 1.11
CA LYS A 27 -0.84 -14.90 -0.23
C LYS A 27 -1.44 -13.50 -0.18
N SER A 28 -2.30 -13.24 0.79
CA SER A 28 -2.86 -11.90 1.00
C SER A 28 -1.78 -10.89 1.37
N HIS A 29 -0.82 -11.26 2.22
CA HIS A 29 0.33 -10.39 2.54
C HIS A 29 1.13 -9.99 1.29
N GLN A 30 1.42 -10.94 0.38
CA GLN A 30 2.12 -10.63 -0.87
C GLN A 30 1.35 -9.64 -1.76
N LEU A 31 0.03 -9.79 -1.86
CA LEU A 31 -0.81 -8.87 -2.63
C LEU A 31 -0.81 -7.46 -2.04
N VAL A 32 -0.85 -7.33 -0.72
CA VAL A 32 -0.77 -6.03 -0.04
C VAL A 32 0.59 -5.37 -0.29
N ASN A 33 1.69 -6.11 -0.19
CA ASN A 33 3.01 -5.57 -0.51
C ASN A 33 3.14 -5.14 -1.98
N GLN A 34 2.55 -5.89 -2.90
CA GLN A 34 2.51 -5.48 -4.31
C GLN A 34 1.72 -4.18 -4.50
N ALA A 35 0.59 -4.01 -3.81
CA ALA A 35 -0.16 -2.76 -3.85
C ALA A 35 0.66 -1.58 -3.30
N ILE A 36 1.36 -1.75 -2.18
CA ILE A 36 2.24 -0.73 -1.60
C ILE A 36 3.35 -0.32 -2.59
N LEU A 37 4.01 -1.29 -3.24
CA LEU A 37 5.05 -1.01 -4.23
C LEU A 37 4.52 -0.23 -5.45
N VAL A 38 3.28 -0.50 -5.87
CA VAL A 38 2.64 0.28 -6.95
C VAL A 38 2.37 1.71 -6.50
N LEU A 39 1.93 1.91 -5.25
CA LEU A 39 1.70 3.25 -4.69
C LEU A 39 2.99 4.06 -4.52
N GLU A 40 4.08 3.42 -4.10
CA GLU A 40 5.40 4.07 -4.00
C GLU A 40 5.86 4.61 -5.37
N GLN A 41 5.62 3.85 -6.44
CA GLN A 41 6.02 4.23 -7.80
C GLN A 41 5.10 5.28 -8.44
N ASN A 42 3.79 5.11 -8.28
CA ASN A 42 2.81 5.88 -9.07
C ASN A 42 2.03 6.91 -8.25
N GLY A 43 2.08 6.79 -6.93
CA GLY A 43 1.41 7.69 -6.00
C GLY A 43 -0.10 7.44 -5.85
N PRO A 44 -0.80 8.33 -5.14
CA PRO A 44 -2.23 8.19 -4.83
C PRO A 44 -3.14 8.35 -6.06
N GLY A 45 -2.60 8.68 -7.23
CA GLY A 45 -3.36 8.87 -8.47
C GLY A 45 -3.77 7.58 -9.20
N GLU A 46 -3.33 6.40 -8.73
CA GLU A 46 -3.61 5.10 -9.37
C GLU A 46 -5.10 4.79 -9.60
N GLY A 47 -5.98 5.33 -8.75
CA GLY A 47 -7.41 5.11 -8.86
C GLY A 47 -7.83 3.64 -8.64
N ARG A 48 -9.09 3.34 -8.93
CA ARG A 48 -9.65 2.00 -8.67
C ARG A 48 -9.02 0.95 -9.59
N PRO A 49 -8.69 -0.25 -9.08
CA PRO A 49 -9.12 -0.81 -7.79
C PRO A 49 -8.17 -0.53 -6.61
N LEU A 50 -7.03 0.13 -6.82
CA LEU A 50 -5.97 0.26 -5.81
C LEU A 50 -6.18 1.44 -4.86
N VAL A 51 -6.67 2.56 -5.38
CA VAL A 51 -6.94 3.78 -4.62
C VAL A 51 -8.36 4.25 -4.86
N ASP A 52 -9.01 4.71 -3.79
CA ASP A 52 -10.30 5.36 -3.85
C ASP A 52 -10.33 6.49 -2.82
N THR A 53 -11.17 7.50 -3.06
CA THR A 53 -11.29 8.66 -2.16
C THR A 53 -12.47 8.46 -1.22
N VAL A 54 -12.21 8.33 0.07
CA VAL A 54 -13.25 8.26 1.10
C VAL A 54 -13.54 9.66 1.62
N GLY A 55 -14.79 10.14 1.45
CA GLY A 55 -15.23 11.44 1.96
C GLY A 55 -14.93 12.65 1.07
N GLY A 56 -14.50 12.42 -0.18
CA GLY A 56 -14.32 13.48 -1.19
C GLY A 56 -15.56 13.60 -2.08
N GLY A 57 -16.25 14.73 -2.00
CA GLY A 57 -17.17 15.24 -3.02
C GLY A 57 -16.54 16.40 -3.77
#